data_AF-X1UBD3-F1
#
_entry.id   AF-X1UBD3-F1
#
_cell.length_a   1.000
_cell.length_b   1.000
_cell.length_c   1.000
_cell.angle_alpha   90.00
_cell.angle_beta   90.00
_cell.angle_gamma   90.00
#
_symmetry.space_group_name_H-M   'P 1'
#
loop_
_entity.id
_entity.type
_entity.pdbx_description
1 polymer ?
#
loop_
_entity_poly.entity_id
_entity_poly.type
_entity_poly.pdbx_seq_one_letter_code
_entity_poly.pdbx_strand_id
1 'polypeptide(L)'
;LGREALSELIKFIKENPEYYVNALIDPELAPFNDIIHPELKRLFTQTKKEANEIVPEAQEELERIKRIIGEKEKEVNQAQSIWSKIKELSKTDSYLGYVDITHYANSIISITEGSIRDRNKKISEALYELNYRCEEYLLFVSNFPYRYLIDSTYKQLKLIQAKINEIKTMVKTPDGFRRAFSHAEELFRDLDEIKLQLKKLENIRKIFYFLSKFLKKSLIFQSFNFFIGLILFPVIMYYLILIMPELGSYRNIWFYQKGFLIIVG
;
A
#
# COMPACT_ATOMS: atom_id res chain seq x y z
N LEU A 1 -45.41 0.75 -46.62
CA LEU A 1 -45.05 1.01 -45.21
C LEU A 1 -45.19 2.49 -44.89
N GLY A 2 -45.72 2.85 -43.72
CA GLY A 2 -45.63 4.21 -43.18
C GLY A 2 -44.23 4.50 -42.63
N ARG A 3 -43.84 5.79 -42.53
CA ARG A 3 -42.52 6.21 -42.02
C ARG A 3 -42.25 5.72 -40.58
N GLU A 4 -43.29 5.63 -39.74
CA GLU A 4 -43.19 5.15 -38.37
C GLU A 4 -42.83 3.66 -38.30
N ALA A 5 -43.50 2.81 -39.07
CA ALA A 5 -43.22 1.38 -39.12
C ALA A 5 -41.79 1.08 -39.63
N LEU A 6 -41.29 1.87 -40.58
CA LEU A 6 -39.90 1.77 -41.04
C LEU A 6 -38.91 2.16 -39.94
N SER A 7 -39.20 3.23 -39.20
CA SER A 7 -38.37 3.66 -38.07
C SER A 7 -38.34 2.61 -36.95
N GLU A 8 -39.47 1.97 -36.64
CA GLU A 8 -39.54 0.89 -35.66
C GLU A 8 -38.74 -0.34 -36.11
N LEU A 9 -38.84 -0.73 -37.39
CA LEU A 9 -38.03 -1.82 -37.94
C LEU A 9 -36.54 -1.55 -37.81
N ILE A 10 -36.08 -0.35 -38.18
CA ILE A 10 -34.65 0.03 -38.06
C ILE A 10 -34.21 0.05 -36.59
N LYS A 11 -35.05 0.53 -35.67
CA LYS A 11 -34.78 0.49 -34.24
C LYS A 11 -34.66 -0.95 -33.74
N PHE A 12 -35.57 -1.82 -34.15
CA PHE A 12 -35.56 -3.23 -33.78
C PHE A 12 -34.28 -3.93 -34.25
N ILE A 13 -33.83 -3.67 -35.48
CA ILE A 13 -32.58 -4.24 -36.02
C ILE A 13 -31.35 -3.71 -35.28
N LYS A 14 -31.36 -2.44 -34.82
CA LYS A 14 -30.27 -1.92 -33.99
C LYS A 14 -30.18 -2.62 -32.63
N GLU A 15 -31.33 -2.94 -32.04
CA GLU A 15 -31.40 -3.66 -30.76
C GLU A 15 -31.11 -5.15 -30.92
N ASN A 16 -31.41 -5.72 -32.10
CA ASN A 16 -31.26 -7.15 -32.42
C ASN A 16 -30.56 -7.30 -33.80
N PRO A 17 -29.22 -7.12 -33.86
CA PRO A 17 -28.45 -7.05 -35.10
C PRO A 17 -28.58 -8.28 -36.02
N GLU A 18 -28.91 -9.44 -35.46
CA GLU A 18 -29.11 -10.71 -36.18
C GLU A 18 -30.25 -10.65 -37.20
N TYR A 19 -31.24 -9.77 -36.99
CA TYR A 19 -32.38 -9.60 -37.91
C TYR A 19 -32.05 -8.77 -39.13
N TYR A 20 -30.85 -8.19 -39.24
CA TYR A 20 -30.45 -7.40 -40.41
C TYR A 20 -30.51 -8.22 -41.70
N VAL A 21 -30.01 -9.46 -41.69
CA VAL A 21 -30.04 -10.34 -42.87
C VAL A 21 -31.47 -10.79 -43.15
N ASN A 22 -32.25 -11.11 -42.12
CA ASN A 22 -33.65 -11.49 -42.26
C ASN A 22 -34.44 -10.39 -42.98
N ALA A 23 -34.25 -9.13 -42.59
CA ALA A 23 -34.91 -7.99 -43.22
C ALA A 23 -34.54 -7.76 -44.70
N LEU A 24 -33.41 -8.31 -45.17
CA LEU A 24 -32.98 -8.25 -46.58
C LEU A 24 -33.53 -9.37 -47.46
N ILE A 25 -33.90 -10.51 -46.86
CA ILE A 25 -34.28 -11.72 -47.61
C ILE A 25 -35.73 -12.14 -47.40
N ASP A 26 -36.43 -11.51 -46.46
CA ASP A 26 -37.81 -11.86 -46.11
C ASP A 26 -38.77 -11.62 -47.30
N PRO A 27 -39.42 -12.67 -47.84
CA PRO A 27 -40.39 -12.54 -48.93
C PRO A 27 -41.58 -11.64 -48.57
N GLU A 28 -41.95 -11.54 -47.30
CA GLU A 28 -43.07 -10.69 -46.84
C GLU A 28 -42.72 -9.20 -46.91
N LEU A 29 -41.43 -8.86 -46.84
CA LEU A 29 -40.91 -7.50 -46.97
C LEU A 29 -40.62 -7.10 -48.42
N ALA A 30 -40.60 -8.07 -49.34
CA ALA A 30 -40.29 -7.86 -50.76
C ALA A 30 -41.09 -6.73 -51.45
N PRO A 31 -42.42 -6.56 -51.19
CA PRO A 31 -43.19 -5.45 -51.76
C PRO A 31 -42.74 -4.05 -51.33
N PHE A 32 -41.88 -3.95 -50.30
CA PHE A 32 -41.42 -2.71 -49.70
C PHE A 32 -39.91 -2.50 -49.81
N ASN A 33 -39.21 -3.34 -50.59
CA ASN A 33 -37.75 -3.30 -50.73
C ASN A 33 -37.20 -1.94 -51.15
N ASP A 34 -37.92 -1.22 -52.02
CA ASP A 34 -37.54 0.12 -52.48
C ASP A 34 -37.41 1.15 -51.35
N ILE A 35 -38.04 0.88 -50.20
CA ILE A 35 -38.04 1.72 -49.01
C ILE A 35 -37.11 1.13 -47.93
N ILE A 36 -37.15 -0.18 -47.73
CA ILE A 36 -36.40 -0.88 -46.67
C ILE A 36 -34.90 -0.96 -47.01
N HIS A 37 -34.54 -1.37 -48.23
CA HIS A 37 -33.13 -1.56 -48.61
C HIS A 37 -32.29 -0.28 -48.53
N PRO A 38 -32.75 0.91 -48.96
CA PRO A 38 -32.00 2.14 -48.77
C PRO A 38 -31.71 2.47 -47.30
N GLU A 39 -32.68 2.24 -46.41
CA GLU A 39 -32.48 2.48 -44.97
C GLU A 39 -31.54 1.46 -44.33
N LEU A 40 -31.62 0.18 -44.70
CA LEU A 40 -30.66 -0.83 -44.26
C LEU A 40 -29.25 -0.53 -44.78
N LYS A 41 -29.12 -0.06 -46.03
CA LYS A 41 -27.83 0.39 -46.58
C LYS A 41 -27.29 1.61 -45.82
N ARG A 42 -28.15 2.55 -45.43
CA ARG A 42 -27.78 3.70 -44.60
C ARG A 42 -27.29 3.25 -43.22
N LEU A 43 -28.03 2.34 -42.57
CA LEU A 43 -27.66 1.73 -41.30
C LEU A 43 -26.30 1.04 -41.38
N PHE A 44 -26.09 0.21 -42.40
CA PHE A 44 -24.81 -0.46 -42.65
C PHE A 44 -23.66 0.54 -42.82
N THR A 45 -23.85 1.57 -43.63
CA THR A 45 -22.82 2.59 -43.88
C THR A 45 -22.48 3.35 -42.61
N GLN A 46 -23.48 3.66 -41.79
CA GLN A 46 -23.30 4.31 -40.50
C GLN A 46 -22.50 3.41 -39.54
N THR A 47 -22.90 2.16 -39.34
CA THR A 47 -22.21 1.23 -38.44
C THR A 47 -20.78 0.93 -38.91
N LYS A 48 -20.57 0.80 -40.22
CA LYS A 48 -19.23 0.69 -40.81
C LYS A 48 -18.37 1.90 -40.50
N LYS A 49 -18.94 3.10 -40.59
CA LYS A 49 -18.24 4.33 -40.26
C LYS A 49 -17.86 4.37 -38.77
N GLU A 50 -18.80 4.10 -37.88
CA GLU A 50 -18.58 4.07 -36.42
C GLU A 50 -17.47 3.06 -36.04
N ALA A 51 -17.52 1.85 -36.60
CA ALA A 51 -16.50 0.83 -36.39
C ALA A 51 -15.10 1.30 -36.87
N ASN A 52 -15.02 1.94 -38.03
CA ASN A 52 -13.74 2.44 -38.56
C ASN A 52 -13.20 3.64 -37.77
N GLU A 53 -14.07 4.41 -37.11
CA GLU A 53 -13.67 5.56 -36.27
C GLU A 53 -13.11 5.10 -34.92
N ILE A 54 -13.66 4.05 -34.31
CA ILE A 54 -13.25 3.58 -32.97
C ILE A 54 -12.05 2.61 -32.98
N VAL A 55 -11.82 1.89 -34.09
CA VAL A 55 -10.71 0.92 -34.18
C VAL A 55 -9.33 1.54 -33.93
N PRO A 56 -8.98 2.73 -34.49
CA PRO A 56 -7.73 3.41 -34.17
C PRO A 56 -7.57 3.71 -32.67
N GLU A 57 -8.64 4.19 -32.03
CA GLU A 57 -8.64 4.49 -30.58
C GLU A 57 -8.39 3.23 -29.75
N ALA A 58 -9.07 2.13 -30.06
CA ALA A 58 -8.84 0.85 -29.38
C ALA A 58 -7.40 0.33 -29.60
N GLN A 59 -6.80 0.57 -30.77
CA GLN A 59 -5.40 0.23 -31.02
C GLN A 59 -4.45 1.07 -30.15
N GLU A 60 -4.68 2.38 -30.05
CA GLU A 60 -3.89 3.27 -29.21
C GLU A 60 -3.99 2.88 -27.73
N GLU A 61 -5.19 2.55 -27.25
CA GLU A 61 -5.41 2.10 -25.88
C GLU A 61 -4.75 0.74 -25.59
N LEU A 62 -4.71 -0.17 -26.57
CA LEU A 62 -3.97 -1.44 -26.45
C LEU A 62 -2.45 -1.20 -26.32
N GLU A 63 -1.89 -0.28 -27.09
CA GLU A 63 -0.47 0.06 -26.98
C GLU A 63 -0.16 0.84 -25.69
N ARG A 64 -1.12 1.66 -25.22
CA ARG A 64 -1.03 2.37 -23.94
C ARG A 64 -0.99 1.39 -22.75
N ILE A 65 -1.87 0.38 -22.72
CA ILE A 65 -1.87 -0.61 -21.63
C ILE A 65 -0.56 -1.43 -21.63
N LYS A 66 -0.05 -1.83 -22.80
CA LYS A 66 1.25 -2.52 -22.91
C LYS A 66 2.40 -1.69 -22.34
N ARG A 67 2.43 -0.39 -22.63
CA ARG A 67 3.48 0.52 -22.18
C ARG A 67 3.44 0.74 -20.66
N ILE A 68 2.25 0.96 -20.10
CA ILE A 68 2.08 1.32 -18.69
C ILE A 68 2.18 0.09 -17.79
N ILE A 69 1.53 -1.01 -18.17
CA ILE A 69 1.35 -2.18 -17.31
C ILE A 69 2.37 -3.27 -17.65
N GLY A 70 2.69 -3.44 -18.94
CA GLY A 70 3.63 -4.43 -19.43
C GLY A 70 2.94 -5.57 -20.18
N GLU A 71 3.61 -6.09 -21.20
CA GLU A 71 3.02 -7.03 -22.18
C GLU A 71 2.59 -8.38 -21.62
N LYS A 72 3.19 -8.81 -20.50
CA LYS A 72 2.98 -10.17 -19.94
C LYS A 72 1.76 -10.27 -19.00
N GLU A 73 1.05 -9.17 -18.82
CA GLU A 73 -0.01 -9.05 -17.83
C GLU A 73 -1.34 -9.61 -18.38
N LYS A 74 -2.17 -10.16 -17.49
CA LYS A 74 -3.39 -10.89 -17.87
C LYS A 74 -4.34 -10.00 -18.68
N GLU A 75 -4.52 -8.76 -18.25
CA GLU A 75 -5.41 -7.79 -18.87
C GLU A 75 -4.94 -7.40 -20.27
N VAL A 76 -3.61 -7.31 -20.47
CA VAL A 76 -3.00 -7.03 -21.77
C VAL A 76 -3.21 -8.21 -22.73
N ASN A 77 -3.01 -9.44 -22.26
CA ASN A 77 -3.28 -10.64 -23.05
C ASN A 77 -4.75 -10.75 -23.46
N GLN A 78 -5.67 -10.37 -22.56
CA GLN A 78 -7.10 -10.32 -22.85
C GLN A 78 -7.43 -9.28 -23.92
N ALA A 79 -6.93 -8.04 -23.78
CA ALA A 79 -7.11 -6.99 -24.77
C ALA A 79 -6.51 -7.38 -26.14
N GLN A 80 -5.33 -8.02 -26.14
CA GLN A 80 -4.68 -8.52 -27.36
C GLN A 80 -5.49 -9.62 -28.04
N SER A 81 -6.13 -10.52 -27.28
CA SER A 81 -7.02 -11.55 -27.82
C SER A 81 -8.25 -10.93 -28.51
N ILE A 82 -8.85 -9.91 -27.89
CA ILE A 82 -9.98 -9.17 -28.48
C ILE A 82 -9.54 -8.44 -29.75
N TRP A 83 -8.35 -7.84 -29.74
CA TRP A 83 -7.78 -7.18 -30.92
C TRP A 83 -7.60 -8.13 -32.11
N SER A 84 -7.18 -9.37 -31.86
CA SER A 84 -7.11 -10.40 -32.91
C SER A 84 -8.49 -10.69 -33.52
N LYS A 85 -9.58 -10.67 -32.72
CA LYS A 85 -10.95 -10.84 -33.24
C LYS A 85 -11.37 -9.67 -34.13
N ILE A 86 -11.05 -8.43 -33.73
CA ILE A 86 -11.29 -7.24 -34.56
C ILE A 86 -10.59 -7.40 -35.91
N LYS A 87 -9.32 -7.80 -35.92
CA LYS A 87 -8.57 -8.01 -37.18
C LYS A 87 -9.21 -9.04 -38.11
N GLU A 88 -9.74 -10.14 -37.57
CA GLU A 88 -10.44 -11.13 -38.39
C GLU A 88 -11.77 -10.59 -38.93
N LEU A 89 -12.57 -9.92 -38.10
CA LEU A 89 -13.84 -9.34 -38.51
C LEU A 89 -13.66 -8.24 -39.56
N SER A 90 -12.61 -7.43 -39.47
CA SER A 90 -12.31 -6.37 -40.43
C SER A 90 -11.99 -6.89 -41.84
N LYS A 91 -11.73 -8.19 -42.02
CA LYS A 91 -11.57 -8.81 -43.35
C LYS A 91 -12.92 -9.08 -44.03
N THR A 92 -14.01 -9.02 -43.28
CA THR A 92 -15.36 -9.29 -43.78
C THR A 92 -16.17 -8.00 -43.85
N ASP A 93 -16.84 -7.76 -44.98
CA ASP A 93 -17.71 -6.59 -45.16
C ASP A 93 -19.14 -6.95 -44.74
N SER A 94 -19.37 -7.12 -43.43
CA SER A 94 -20.66 -7.58 -42.88
C SER A 94 -21.20 -6.64 -41.80
N TYR A 95 -22.53 -6.44 -41.78
CA TYR A 95 -23.19 -5.58 -40.80
C TYR A 95 -22.89 -6.02 -39.36
N LEU A 96 -23.14 -7.31 -39.07
CA LEU A 96 -22.85 -7.93 -37.77
C LEU A 96 -21.37 -7.80 -37.40
N GLY A 97 -20.47 -7.97 -38.37
CA GLY A 97 -19.04 -7.79 -38.14
C GLY A 97 -18.69 -6.37 -37.68
N TYR A 98 -19.30 -5.34 -38.27
CA TYR A 98 -19.08 -3.96 -37.82
C TYR A 98 -19.70 -3.66 -36.45
N VAL A 99 -20.86 -4.25 -36.13
CA VAL A 99 -21.44 -4.16 -34.77
C VAL A 99 -20.48 -4.78 -33.74
N ASP A 100 -19.99 -5.98 -34.01
CA ASP A 100 -19.07 -6.70 -33.14
C ASP A 100 -17.72 -5.97 -32.99
N ILE A 101 -17.18 -5.40 -34.07
CA ILE A 101 -15.96 -4.59 -34.03
C ILE A 101 -16.12 -3.43 -33.05
N THR A 102 -17.23 -2.69 -33.12
CA THR A 102 -17.52 -1.58 -32.21
C THR A 102 -17.61 -2.05 -30.76
N HIS A 103 -18.27 -3.18 -30.51
CA HIS A 103 -18.36 -3.76 -29.16
C HIS A 103 -16.99 -4.17 -28.61
N TYR A 104 -16.18 -4.86 -29.43
CA TYR A 104 -14.84 -5.30 -29.06
C TYR A 104 -13.86 -4.14 -28.85
N ALA A 105 -13.95 -3.10 -29.68
CA ALA A 105 -13.15 -1.88 -29.51
C ALA A 105 -13.44 -1.20 -28.17
N ASN A 106 -14.72 -1.00 -27.84
CA ASN A 106 -15.14 -0.47 -26.54
C ASN A 106 -14.69 -1.35 -25.36
N SER A 107 -14.67 -2.67 -25.55
CA SER A 107 -14.20 -3.61 -24.53
C SER A 107 -12.69 -3.44 -24.26
N ILE A 108 -11.88 -3.23 -25.29
CA ILE A 108 -10.43 -2.93 -25.13
C ILE A 108 -10.24 -1.64 -24.34
N ILE A 109 -10.95 -0.57 -24.72
CA ILE A 109 -10.89 0.73 -24.03
C ILE A 109 -11.25 0.56 -22.55
N SER A 110 -12.37 -0.13 -22.27
CA SER A 110 -12.85 -0.36 -20.90
C SER A 110 -11.86 -1.18 -20.06
N ILE A 111 -11.26 -2.23 -20.63
CA ILE A 111 -10.22 -3.03 -19.96
C ILE A 111 -9.02 -2.16 -19.62
N THR A 112 -8.55 -1.34 -20.57
CA THR A 112 -7.39 -0.47 -20.36
C THR A 112 -7.65 0.55 -19.26
N GLU A 113 -8.77 1.28 -19.33
CA GLU A 113 -9.13 2.28 -18.34
C GLU A 113 -9.31 1.68 -16.95
N GLY A 114 -10.03 0.55 -16.85
CA GLY A 114 -10.23 -0.17 -15.59
C GLY A 114 -8.91 -0.62 -14.98
N SER A 115 -8.04 -1.24 -15.78
CA SER A 115 -6.75 -1.75 -15.32
C SER A 115 -5.82 -0.65 -14.82
N ILE A 116 -5.74 0.48 -15.54
CA ILE A 116 -4.92 1.63 -15.14
C ILE A 116 -5.49 2.27 -13.87
N ARG A 117 -6.81 2.44 -13.79
CA ARG A 117 -7.49 3.00 -12.61
C ARG A 117 -7.25 2.15 -11.37
N ASP A 118 -7.42 0.85 -11.47
CA ASP A 118 -7.24 -0.08 -10.35
C ASP A 118 -5.79 -0.11 -9.85
N ARG A 119 -4.82 -0.12 -10.75
CA ARG A 119 -3.41 -0.05 -10.35
C ARG A 119 -3.04 1.31 -9.75
N ASN A 120 -3.57 2.41 -10.30
CA ASN A 120 -3.40 3.75 -9.72
C ASN A 120 -3.94 3.84 -8.30
N LYS A 121 -5.10 3.22 -8.05
CA LYS A 121 -5.68 3.13 -6.71
C LYS A 121 -4.77 2.34 -5.77
N LYS A 122 -4.31 1.16 -6.18
CA LYS A 122 -3.42 0.31 -5.38
C LYS A 122 -2.12 1.01 -4.99
N ILE A 123 -1.45 1.68 -5.93
CA ILE A 123 -0.20 2.40 -5.62
C ILE A 123 -0.45 3.61 -4.71
N SER A 124 -1.58 4.30 -4.89
CA SER A 124 -1.95 5.43 -4.03
C SER A 124 -2.22 4.99 -2.59
N GLU A 125 -2.94 3.87 -2.41
CA GLU A 125 -3.18 3.25 -1.11
C GLU A 125 -1.86 2.81 -0.45
N ALA A 126 -0.96 2.17 -1.21
CA ALA A 126 0.36 1.76 -0.72
C ALA A 126 1.20 2.96 -0.27
N LEU A 127 1.23 4.04 -1.06
CA LEU A 127 1.98 5.26 -0.72
C LEU A 127 1.39 5.99 0.47
N TYR A 128 0.06 5.98 0.61
CA TYR A 128 -0.61 6.53 1.78
C TYR A 128 -0.20 5.78 3.05
N GLU A 129 -0.25 4.45 3.02
CA GLU A 129 0.13 3.60 4.16
C GLU A 129 1.63 3.77 4.52
N LEU A 130 2.52 3.80 3.52
CA LEU A 130 3.94 4.07 3.73
C LEU A 130 4.17 5.42 4.41
N ASN A 131 3.47 6.46 3.94
CA ASN A 131 3.59 7.81 4.49
C ASN A 131 3.07 7.87 5.93
N TYR A 132 1.90 7.28 6.17
CA TYR A 132 1.30 7.19 7.50
C TYR A 132 2.25 6.51 8.50
N ARG A 133 2.74 5.32 8.17
CA ARG A 133 3.70 4.58 9.02
C ARG A 133 4.99 5.35 9.26
N CYS A 134 5.53 5.99 8.22
CA CYS A 134 6.75 6.80 8.33
C CYS A 134 6.55 8.00 9.26
N GLU A 135 5.41 8.70 9.16
CA GLU A 135 5.05 9.81 10.04
C GLU A 135 4.86 9.36 11.50
N GLU A 136 4.19 8.24 11.73
CA GLU A 136 4.03 7.65 13.07
C GLU A 136 5.40 7.35 13.71
N TYR A 137 6.31 6.75 12.94
CA TYR A 137 7.66 6.42 13.40
C TYR A 137 8.50 7.67 13.64
N LEU A 138 8.39 8.69 12.79
CA LEU A 138 9.04 9.97 12.98
C LEU A 138 8.54 10.66 14.26
N LEU A 139 7.25 10.57 14.56
CA LEU A 139 6.67 11.13 15.79
C LEU A 139 7.19 10.39 17.02
N PHE A 140 7.26 9.07 16.99
CA PHE A 140 7.85 8.28 18.07
C PHE A 140 9.30 8.70 18.33
N VAL A 141 10.10 8.79 17.27
CA VAL A 141 11.52 9.14 17.35
C VAL A 141 11.70 10.57 17.86
N SER A 142 10.92 11.52 17.37
CA SER A 142 11.02 12.94 17.79
C SER A 142 10.71 13.15 19.27
N ASN A 143 9.83 12.33 19.84
CA ASN A 143 9.46 12.37 21.24
C ASN A 143 10.30 11.46 22.14
N PHE A 144 11.32 10.78 21.60
CA PHE A 144 12.12 9.84 22.37
C PHE A 144 13.16 10.59 23.24
N PRO A 145 13.27 10.26 24.55
CA PRO A 145 14.06 11.05 25.49
C PRO A 145 15.58 10.98 25.27
N TYR A 146 16.08 9.92 24.62
CA TYR A 146 17.52 9.67 24.46
C TYR A 146 17.97 9.89 23.01
N ARG A 147 18.32 11.14 22.65
CA ARG A 147 18.65 11.54 21.27
C ARG A 147 19.77 10.72 20.61
N TYR A 148 20.80 10.35 21.37
CA TYR A 148 21.93 9.58 20.85
C TYR A 148 21.55 8.16 20.37
N LEU A 149 20.48 7.58 20.90
CA LEU A 149 20.01 6.24 20.50
C LEU A 149 19.18 6.23 19.21
N ILE A 150 18.71 7.41 18.78
CA ILE A 150 17.74 7.52 17.69
C ILE A 150 18.27 8.22 16.44
N ASP A 151 19.44 8.87 16.50
CA ASP A 151 19.94 9.71 15.41
C ASP A 151 20.05 8.95 14.07
N SER A 152 20.52 7.70 14.12
CA SER A 152 20.58 6.82 12.96
C SER A 152 19.19 6.50 12.39
N THR A 153 18.26 6.07 13.25
CA THR A 153 16.89 5.73 12.84
C THR A 153 16.12 6.95 12.32
N TYR A 154 16.34 8.14 12.91
CA TYR A 154 15.76 9.40 12.43
C TYR A 154 16.23 9.73 11.01
N LYS A 155 17.54 9.60 10.74
CA LYS A 155 18.10 9.81 9.39
C LYS A 155 17.53 8.82 8.39
N GLN A 156 17.42 7.54 8.75
CA GLN A 156 16.82 6.51 7.88
C GLN A 156 15.35 6.83 7.55
N LEU A 157 14.55 7.22 8.55
CA LEU A 157 13.15 7.62 8.33
C LEU A 157 13.04 8.84 7.41
N LYS A 158 13.94 9.84 7.55
CA LYS A 158 13.97 10.99 6.65
C LYS A 158 14.33 10.62 5.21
N LEU A 159 15.24 9.68 5.02
CA LEU A 159 15.55 9.13 3.70
C LEU A 159 14.35 8.40 3.10
N ILE A 160 13.65 7.57 3.89
CA ILE A 160 12.43 6.89 3.45
C ILE A 160 11.35 7.91 3.08
N GLN A 161 11.14 8.95 3.89
CA GLN A 161 10.19 10.03 3.61
C GLN A 161 10.50 10.72 2.27
N ALA A 162 11.79 10.96 1.96
CA ALA A 162 12.20 11.49 0.66
C ALA A 162 11.89 10.52 -0.48
N LYS A 163 12.25 9.23 -0.33
CA LYS A 163 11.96 8.18 -1.33
C LYS A 163 10.45 8.02 -1.59
N ILE A 164 9.59 8.13 -0.58
CA ILE A 164 8.12 8.10 -0.76
C ILE A 164 7.69 9.24 -1.71
N ASN A 165 8.25 10.44 -1.52
CA ASN A 165 7.95 11.58 -2.38
C ASN A 165 8.50 11.41 -3.80
N GLU A 166 9.66 10.77 -3.97
CA GLU A 166 10.19 10.39 -5.28
C GLU A 166 9.29 9.37 -6.00
N ILE A 167 8.74 8.39 -5.29
CA ILE A 167 7.80 7.44 -5.91
C ILE A 167 6.52 8.17 -6.34
N LYS A 168 6.00 9.10 -5.53
CA LYS A 168 4.83 9.93 -5.90
C LYS A 168 5.04 10.71 -7.20
N THR A 169 6.26 11.19 -7.48
CA THR A 169 6.56 11.88 -8.75
C THR A 169 6.79 10.89 -9.88
N MET A 170 7.44 9.76 -9.60
CA MET A 170 7.76 8.70 -10.57
C MET A 170 6.51 8.04 -11.18
N VAL A 171 5.47 7.80 -10.38
CA VAL A 171 4.19 7.17 -10.80
C VAL A 171 3.51 7.92 -11.97
N LYS A 172 3.87 9.19 -12.21
CA LYS A 172 3.34 9.98 -13.34
C LYS A 172 3.84 9.54 -14.72
N THR A 173 4.90 8.74 -14.78
CA THR A 173 5.46 8.23 -16.05
C THR A 173 5.19 6.73 -16.21
N PRO A 174 4.98 6.18 -17.43
CA PRO A 174 4.74 4.75 -17.64
C PRO A 174 5.85 3.85 -17.07
N ASP A 175 7.12 4.18 -17.31
CA ASP A 175 8.25 3.41 -16.78
C ASP A 175 8.38 3.54 -15.27
N GLY A 176 8.02 4.71 -14.74
CA GLY A 176 7.97 4.95 -13.31
C GLY A 176 6.85 4.18 -12.63
N PHE A 177 5.69 4.04 -13.28
CA PHE A 177 4.55 3.29 -12.78
C PHE A 177 4.87 1.82 -12.53
N ARG A 178 5.60 1.18 -13.46
CA ARG A 178 6.02 -0.22 -13.32
C ARG A 178 6.98 -0.41 -12.16
N ARG A 179 7.92 0.51 -11.97
CA ARG A 179 8.93 0.45 -10.90
C ARG A 179 8.38 0.85 -9.52
N ALA A 180 7.31 1.66 -9.49
CA ALA A 180 6.74 2.17 -8.25
C ALA A 180 6.31 1.07 -7.28
N PHE A 181 5.72 -0.03 -7.78
CA PHE A 181 5.32 -1.15 -6.93
C PHE A 181 6.51 -1.83 -6.25
N SER A 182 7.57 -2.11 -7.00
CA SER A 182 8.79 -2.72 -6.44
C SER A 182 9.49 -1.82 -5.44
N HIS A 183 9.58 -0.51 -5.73
CA HIS A 183 10.11 0.46 -4.77
C HIS A 183 9.23 0.61 -3.53
N ALA A 184 7.90 0.59 -3.68
CA ALA A 184 7.00 0.65 -2.54
C ALA A 184 7.17 -0.58 -1.63
N GLU A 185 7.32 -1.77 -2.21
CA GLU A 185 7.56 -3.02 -1.48
C GLU A 185 8.92 -3.04 -0.77
N GLU A 186 9.96 -2.45 -1.37
CA GLU A 186 11.25 -2.22 -0.72
C GLU A 186 11.11 -1.29 0.49
N LEU A 187 10.39 -0.17 0.35
CA LEU A 187 10.15 0.75 1.46
C LEU A 187 9.31 0.15 2.58
N PHE A 188 8.38 -0.75 2.27
CA PHE A 188 7.65 -1.49 3.30
C PHE A 188 8.59 -2.34 4.14
N ARG A 189 9.54 -3.04 3.50
CA ARG A 189 10.57 -3.84 4.18
C ARG A 189 11.46 -2.95 5.05
N ASP A 190 11.93 -1.83 4.52
CA ASP A 190 12.73 -0.85 5.28
C ASP A 190 11.96 -0.36 6.53
N LEU A 191 10.67 -0.05 6.40
CA LEU A 191 9.83 0.35 7.52
C LEU A 191 9.56 -0.79 8.51
N ASP A 192 9.49 -2.04 8.07
CA ASP A 192 9.36 -3.20 8.96
C ASP A 192 10.65 -3.41 9.78
N GLU A 193 11.82 -3.23 9.18
CA GLU A 193 13.10 -3.26 9.89
C GLU A 193 13.18 -2.14 10.93
N ILE A 194 12.80 -0.91 10.55
CA ILE A 194 12.76 0.22 11.48
C ILE A 194 11.79 -0.06 12.63
N LYS A 195 10.62 -0.65 12.37
CA LYS A 195 9.66 -1.03 13.42
C LYS A 195 10.32 -1.93 14.47
N LEU A 196 11.14 -2.89 14.05
CA LEU A 196 11.89 -3.75 14.97
C LEU A 196 12.91 -2.95 15.80
N GLN A 197 13.59 -1.99 15.19
CA GLN A 197 14.50 -1.09 15.90
C GLN A 197 13.75 -0.23 16.94
N LEU A 198 12.61 0.35 16.57
CA LEU A 198 11.78 1.14 17.49
C LEU A 198 11.28 0.31 18.68
N LYS A 199 10.89 -0.95 18.46
CA LYS A 199 10.52 -1.87 19.54
C LYS A 199 11.68 -2.14 20.50
N LYS A 200 12.91 -2.30 19.98
CA LYS A 200 14.12 -2.43 20.82
C LYS A 200 14.35 -1.16 21.66
N LEU A 201 14.20 0.02 21.06
CA LEU A 201 14.33 1.29 21.76
C LEU A 201 13.28 1.48 22.85
N GLU A 202 12.03 1.08 22.59
CA GLU A 202 10.96 1.10 23.59
C GLU A 202 11.29 0.18 24.78
N ASN A 203 11.82 -1.02 24.51
CA ASN A 203 12.27 -1.93 25.56
C ASN A 203 13.42 -1.35 26.37
N ILE A 204 14.40 -0.72 25.72
CA ILE A 204 15.50 -0.02 26.38
C ILE A 204 14.96 1.08 27.30
N ARG A 205 13.99 1.88 26.83
CA ARG A 205 13.32 2.89 27.66
C ARG A 205 12.66 2.29 28.89
N LYS A 206 11.96 1.15 28.75
CA LYS A 206 11.33 0.43 29.88
C LYS A 206 12.38 -0.05 30.88
N ILE A 207 13.51 -0.59 30.39
CA ILE A 207 14.63 -1.03 31.23
C ILE A 207 15.23 0.14 32.00
N PHE A 208 15.52 1.28 31.34
CA PHE A 208 16.04 2.47 32.02
C PHE A 208 15.07 3.00 33.08
N TYR A 209 13.78 3.05 32.78
CA TYR A 209 12.77 3.46 33.76
C TYR A 209 12.72 2.52 34.96
N PHE A 210 12.73 1.20 34.71
CA PHE A 210 12.76 0.19 35.77
C PHE A 210 14.03 0.30 36.62
N LEU A 211 15.21 0.34 35.99
CA LEU A 211 16.50 0.48 36.66
C LEU A 211 16.55 1.75 37.50
N SER A 212 16.12 2.89 36.95
CA SER A 212 16.10 4.16 37.69
C SER A 212 15.19 4.07 38.93
N LYS A 213 14.01 3.48 38.79
CA LYS A 213 13.06 3.31 39.90
C LYS A 213 13.56 2.30 40.93
N PHE A 214 14.14 1.19 40.47
CA PHE A 214 14.71 0.15 41.31
C PHE A 214 15.90 0.69 42.11
N LEU A 215 16.85 1.36 41.46
CA LEU A 215 18.02 1.98 42.10
C LEU A 215 17.59 3.02 43.14
N LYS A 216 16.64 3.90 42.81
CA LYS A 216 16.10 4.87 43.79
C LYS A 216 15.53 4.19 45.03
N LYS A 217 14.72 3.14 44.85
CA LYS A 217 14.13 2.39 45.98
C LYS A 217 15.19 1.61 46.76
N SER A 218 16.14 0.99 46.06
CA SER A 218 17.25 0.25 46.67
C SER A 218 18.13 1.16 47.51
N LEU A 219 18.46 2.35 47.01
CA LEU A 219 19.22 3.35 47.76
C LEU A 219 18.48 3.77 49.03
N ILE A 220 17.19 4.07 48.96
CA ILE A 220 16.38 4.43 50.15
C ILE A 220 16.41 3.29 51.19
N PHE A 221 16.22 2.04 50.74
CA PHE A 221 16.24 0.88 51.62
C PHE A 221 17.62 0.65 52.24
N GLN A 222 18.69 0.75 51.45
CA GLN A 222 20.07 0.64 51.93
C GLN A 222 20.41 1.76 52.91
N SER A 223 19.98 3.00 52.65
CA SER A 223 20.13 4.11 53.59
C SER A 223 19.44 3.81 54.91
N PHE A 224 18.21 3.29 54.90
CA PHE A 224 17.50 2.92 56.12
C PHE A 224 18.21 1.82 56.90
N ASN A 225 18.64 0.75 56.22
CA ASN A 225 19.41 -0.34 56.85
C ASN A 225 20.73 0.16 57.42
N PHE A 226 21.40 1.08 56.72
CA PHE A 226 22.63 1.71 57.19
C PHE A 226 22.39 2.53 58.45
N PHE A 227 21.34 3.36 58.51
CA PHE A 227 20.99 4.12 59.70
C PHE A 227 20.61 3.22 60.88
N ILE A 228 19.80 2.18 60.66
CA ILE A 228 19.47 1.18 61.70
C ILE A 228 20.74 0.49 62.19
N GLY A 229 21.59 0.05 61.27
CA GLY A 229 22.87 -0.58 61.58
C GLY A 229 23.74 0.33 62.45
N LEU A 230 23.84 1.61 62.11
CA LEU A 230 24.63 2.59 62.86
C LEU A 230 24.12 2.75 64.31
N ILE A 231 22.79 2.71 64.53
CA ILE A 231 22.17 2.83 65.85
C ILE A 231 22.25 1.52 66.66
N LEU A 232 21.93 0.38 66.05
CA LEU A 232 21.86 -0.91 66.74
C LEU A 232 23.24 -1.51 66.98
N PHE A 233 24.22 -1.23 66.12
CA PHE A 233 25.55 -1.84 66.21
C PHE A 233 26.24 -1.56 67.56
N PRO A 234 26.29 -0.30 68.08
CA PRO A 234 26.82 -0.04 69.42
C PRO A 234 26.09 -0.80 70.54
N VAL A 235 24.77 -0.92 70.43
CA VAL A 235 23.93 -1.60 71.44
C VAL A 235 24.23 -3.10 71.46
N ILE A 236 24.24 -3.74 70.29
CA ILE A 236 24.54 -5.17 70.15
C ILE A 236 25.97 -5.45 70.63
N MET A 237 26.94 -4.63 70.22
CA MET A 237 28.33 -4.77 70.66
C MET A 237 28.47 -4.63 72.18
N TYR A 238 27.75 -3.71 72.81
CA TYR A 238 27.73 -3.56 74.27
C TYR A 238 27.26 -4.84 74.97
N TYR A 239 26.13 -5.42 74.54
CA TYR A 239 25.61 -6.65 75.13
C TYR A 239 26.49 -7.87 74.84
N LEU A 240 27.11 -7.94 73.65
CA LEU A 240 28.07 -9.00 73.32
C LEU A 240 29.30 -8.96 74.22
N ILE A 241 29.86 -7.78 74.50
CA ILE A 241 30.99 -7.60 75.43
C ILE A 241 30.59 -8.00 76.86
N LEU A 242 29.33 -7.73 77.25
CA LEU A 242 28.81 -8.13 78.57
C LEU A 242 28.70 -9.66 78.72
N ILE A 243 28.25 -10.36 77.67
CA ILE A 243 28.05 -11.82 77.68
C ILE A 243 29.36 -12.59 77.44
N MET A 244 30.27 -12.02 76.65
CA MET A 244 31.57 -12.60 76.31
C MET A 244 32.69 -11.58 76.62
N PRO A 245 33.12 -11.48 77.90
CA PRO A 245 34.08 -10.47 78.35
C PRO A 245 35.47 -10.58 77.70
N GLU A 246 35.81 -11.77 77.17
CA GLU A 246 37.06 -12.03 76.44
C GLU A 246 37.18 -11.20 75.15
N LEU A 247 36.06 -10.71 74.60
CA LEU A 247 36.03 -9.77 73.47
C LEU A 247 36.34 -8.32 73.89
N GLY A 248 36.35 -8.02 75.20
CA GLY A 248 36.46 -6.68 75.78
C GLY A 248 37.83 -6.00 75.68
N SER A 249 38.84 -6.67 75.12
CA SER A 249 40.19 -6.08 74.92
C SER A 249 40.20 -4.95 73.86
N TYR A 250 39.13 -4.81 73.08
CA TYR A 250 38.99 -3.76 72.05
C TYR A 250 38.03 -2.65 72.50
N ARG A 251 38.40 -1.90 73.55
CA ARG A 251 37.57 -0.85 74.19
C ARG A 251 37.16 0.34 73.31
N ASN A 252 37.60 0.44 72.06
CA ASN A 252 37.21 1.53 71.16
C ASN A 252 36.04 1.12 70.27
N ILE A 253 34.82 1.19 70.81
CA ILE A 253 33.56 1.10 70.04
C ILE A 253 33.60 2.04 68.82
N TRP A 254 34.27 3.20 68.97
CA TRP A 254 34.53 4.17 67.90
C TRP A 254 35.40 3.63 66.74
N PHE A 255 36.36 2.73 67.01
CA PHE A 255 37.19 2.10 65.98
C PHE A 255 36.36 1.17 65.09
N TYR A 256 35.43 0.43 65.68
CA TYR A 256 34.52 -0.44 64.93
C TYR A 256 33.43 0.32 64.19
N GLN A 257 32.89 1.40 64.75
CA GLN A 257 31.99 2.29 64.01
C GLN A 257 32.69 2.87 62.78
N LYS A 258 33.95 3.31 62.90
CA LYS A 258 34.76 3.75 61.76
C LYS A 258 35.00 2.63 60.73
N GLY A 259 35.31 1.42 61.19
CA GLY A 259 35.47 0.26 60.31
C GLY A 259 34.18 -0.09 59.54
N PHE A 260 33.03 -0.06 60.20
CA PHE A 260 31.72 -0.29 59.57
C PHE A 260 31.37 0.80 58.55
N LEU A 261 31.65 2.07 58.86
CA LEU A 261 31.48 3.19 57.92
C LEU A 261 32.33 3.06 56.65
N ILE A 262 33.53 2.46 56.75
CA ILE A 262 34.46 2.26 55.62
C ILE A 262 34.10 1.02 54.79
N ILE A 263 33.48 0.00 55.39
CA ILE A 263 33.13 -1.27 54.71
C ILE A 263 31.74 -1.21 54.07
N VAL A 264 30.80 -0.44 54.65
CA VAL A 264 29.41 -0.35 54.19
C VAL A 264 29.14 0.90 53.35
N GLY A 265 29.98 1.94 53.45
CA GLY A 265 29.97 3.11 52.56
C GLY A 265 30.74 2.86 51.26
#